data_AF-A0A8H5PWA8-F1
#
_entry.id   AF-A0A8H5PWA8-F1
#
_cell.length_a   1.000
_cell.length_b   1.000
_cell.length_c   1.000
_cell.angle_alpha   90.00
_cell.angle_beta   90.00
_cell.angle_gamma   90.00
#
_symmetry.space_group_name_H-M   'P 1'
#
loop_
_entity.id
_entity.type
_entity.pdbx_description
1 polymer ?
#
loop_
_entity_poly.entity_id
_entity_poly.type
_entity_poly.pdbx_seq_one_letter_code
_entity_poly.pdbx_strand_id
1 'polypeptide(L)'
;MGNEQSTMQLSEVNAADFKQRQAYLMACIRRMEGNYADRVMEERYFAYKMLCDKLHERGVVEVGNVYFEYHVDRIAWKNLFRRLRDQAPPWPFEGKSPERDDMSEDVSPSYKQWRINRNLPVDTPQEEATDPTN
;
A
#
# COMPACT_ATOMS: atom_id res chain seq x y z
N MET A 1 34.67 10.88 -10.92
CA MET A 1 33.24 10.78 -11.24
C MET A 1 32.57 10.14 -10.04
N GLY A 2 32.08 10.97 -9.11
CA GLY A 2 31.40 10.49 -7.91
C GLY A 2 29.95 10.18 -8.27
N ASN A 3 29.53 8.94 -8.07
CA ASN A 3 28.15 8.53 -8.23
C ASN A 3 27.32 9.20 -7.13
N GLU A 4 26.73 10.36 -7.43
CA GLU A 4 25.63 10.89 -6.64
C GLU A 4 24.43 9.95 -6.85
N GLN A 5 24.34 8.91 -6.01
CA GLN A 5 23.06 8.30 -5.74
C GLN A 5 22.19 9.42 -5.17
N SER A 6 21.40 10.07 -6.02
CA SER A 6 20.48 11.11 -5.57
C SER A 6 19.45 10.46 -4.66
N THR A 7 19.63 10.65 -3.36
CA THR A 7 18.74 10.08 -2.36
C THR A 7 17.56 11.00 -2.22
N MET A 8 16.39 10.58 -2.71
CA MET A 8 15.14 11.34 -2.55
C MET A 8 14.97 11.82 -1.11
N GLN A 9 14.85 13.14 -0.93
CA GLN A 9 14.55 13.72 0.38
C GLN A 9 13.06 13.55 0.67
N LEU A 10 12.71 13.35 1.95
CA LEU A 10 11.31 13.09 2.35
C LEU A 10 10.33 14.19 1.88
N SER A 11 10.79 15.44 1.81
CA SER A 11 10.01 16.60 1.34
C SER A 11 9.65 16.53 -0.14
N GLU A 12 10.40 15.77 -0.94
CA GLU A 12 10.24 15.63 -2.39
C GLU A 12 9.40 14.41 -2.76
N VAL A 13 9.17 13.49 -1.82
CA VAL A 13 8.43 12.27 -2.06
C VAL A 13 6.93 12.54 -2.00
N ASN A 14 6.23 12.29 -3.11
CA ASN A 14 4.79 12.21 -3.09
C ASN A 14 4.34 10.95 -2.32
N ALA A 15 3.69 11.16 -1.18
CA ALA A 15 3.25 10.07 -0.31
C ALA A 15 2.14 9.22 -0.95
N ALA A 16 1.35 9.76 -1.90
CA ALA A 16 0.32 9.03 -2.61
C ALA A 16 0.91 8.14 -3.71
N ASP A 17 1.98 8.59 -4.37
CA ASP A 17 2.67 7.84 -5.43
C ASP A 17 3.33 6.58 -4.86
N PHE A 18 2.81 5.41 -5.24
CA PHE A 18 3.30 4.12 -4.78
C PHE A 18 4.79 3.91 -5.09
N LYS A 19 5.25 4.27 -6.29
CA LYS A 19 6.62 4.00 -6.72
C LYS A 19 7.61 4.87 -5.94
N GLN A 20 7.30 6.16 -5.80
CA GLN A 20 8.16 7.07 -5.02
C GLN A 20 8.20 6.68 -3.55
N ARG A 21 7.05 6.36 -2.97
CA ARG A 21 6.95 5.91 -1.58
C ARG A 21 7.76 4.63 -1.36
N GLN A 22 7.57 3.60 -2.18
CA GLN A 22 8.29 2.34 -2.04
C GLN A 22 9.81 2.52 -2.21
N ALA A 23 10.24 3.31 -3.20
CA ALA A 23 11.65 3.60 -3.44
C ALA A 23 12.29 4.28 -2.22
N TYR A 24 11.61 5.28 -1.63
CA TYR A 24 12.07 5.95 -0.41
C TYR A 24 12.17 4.97 0.78
N LEU A 25 11.12 4.18 1.04
CA LEU A 25 11.11 3.22 2.14
C LEU A 25 12.23 2.18 2.01
N MET A 26 12.44 1.65 0.81
CA MET A 26 13.53 0.70 0.53
C MET A 26 14.91 1.34 0.71
N ALA A 27 15.07 2.60 0.32
CA ALA A 27 16.32 3.34 0.54
C ALA A 27 16.59 3.53 2.05
N CYS A 28 15.57 3.84 2.85
CA CYS A 28 15.71 3.91 4.30
C CYS A 28 16.11 2.56 4.90
N ILE A 29 15.40 1.48 4.54
CA ILE A 29 15.65 0.14 5.08
C ILE A 29 17.06 -0.35 4.75
N ARG A 30 17.55 -0.11 3.52
CA ARG A 30 18.90 -0.52 3.09
C ARG A 30 20.03 0.18 3.84
N ARG A 31 19.78 1.34 4.44
CA ARG A 31 20.77 2.04 5.27
C ARG A 31 20.80 1.56 6.71
N MET A 32 19.79 0.78 7.12
CA MET A 32 19.72 0.26 8.48
C MET A 32 20.52 -1.03 8.57
N GLU A 33 21.23 -1.18 9.68
CA GLU A 33 21.95 -2.42 9.99
C GLU A 33 20.95 -3.55 10.32
N GLY A 34 21.31 -4.79 10.01
CA GLY A 34 20.51 -5.99 10.30
C GLY A 34 19.81 -6.60 9.08
N ASN A 35 18.82 -7.46 9.32
CA ASN A 35 18.13 -8.24 8.28
C ASN A 35 16.80 -7.63 7.81
N TYR A 36 16.61 -6.32 7.97
CA TYR A 36 15.37 -5.64 7.61
C TYR A 36 15.10 -5.70 6.10
N ALA A 37 16.14 -5.59 5.28
CA ALA A 37 16.03 -5.67 3.83
C ALA A 37 15.52 -7.04 3.35
N ASP A 38 15.86 -8.11 4.06
CA ASP A 38 15.42 -9.47 3.73
C ASP A 38 13.94 -9.69 4.12
N ARG A 39 13.49 -9.01 5.18
CA ARG A 39 12.14 -9.18 5.75
C ARG A 39 11.09 -8.25 5.15
N VAL A 40 11.49 -7.17 4.48
CA VAL A 40 10.55 -6.14 3.98
C VAL A 40 9.45 -6.72 3.09
N MET A 41 9.78 -7.65 2.20
CA MET A 41 8.81 -8.27 1.28
C MET A 41 7.83 -9.17 2.02
N GLU A 42 8.32 -9.92 3.00
CA GLU A 42 7.50 -10.78 3.85
C GLU A 42 6.53 -9.95 4.70
N GLU A 43 7.03 -8.90 5.37
CA GLU A 43 6.20 -8.01 6.18
C GLU A 43 5.16 -7.27 5.35
N ARG A 44 5.51 -6.90 4.10
CA ARG A 44 4.55 -6.31 3.15
C ARG A 44 3.46 -7.28 2.74
N TYR A 45 3.79 -8.55 2.53
CA TYR A 45 2.80 -9.59 2.24
C TYR A 45 1.85 -9.84 3.43
N PHE A 46 2.38 -9.88 4.67
CA PHE A 46 1.54 -9.95 5.86
C PHE A 46 0.66 -8.72 6.04
N ALA A 47 1.20 -7.54 5.77
CA ALA A 47 0.46 -6.28 5.82
C ALA A 47 -0.73 -6.27 4.84
N TYR A 48 -0.50 -6.77 3.62
CA TYR A 48 -1.53 -6.95 2.61
C TYR A 48 -2.68 -7.82 3.11
N LYS A 49 -2.39 -9.02 3.63
CA LYS A 49 -3.43 -9.91 4.18
C LYS A 49 -4.22 -9.24 5.30
N MET A 50 -3.51 -8.65 6.26
CA MET A 50 -4.13 -8.01 7.40
C MET A 50 -5.02 -6.83 6.98
N LEU A 51 -4.64 -6.06 5.96
CA LEU A 51 -5.47 -4.98 5.46
C LEU A 51 -6.72 -5.52 4.77
N CYS A 52 -6.60 -6.55 3.91
CA CYS A 52 -7.75 -7.18 3.29
C CYS A 52 -8.75 -7.72 4.31
N ASP A 53 -8.26 -8.46 5.32
CA ASP A 53 -9.11 -9.00 6.39
C ASP A 53 -9.85 -7.85 7.12
N LYS A 54 -9.15 -6.78 7.49
CA LYS A 54 -9.75 -5.60 8.15
C LYS A 54 -10.77 -4.88 7.28
N LEU A 55 -10.53 -4.75 5.98
CA LEU A 55 -11.49 -4.13 5.06
C LEU A 55 -12.74 -4.99 4.93
N HIS A 56 -12.57 -6.31 4.83
CA HIS A 56 -13.69 -7.25 4.78
C HIS A 56 -14.53 -7.22 6.07
N GLU A 57 -13.89 -7.28 7.24
CA GLU A 57 -14.55 -7.18 8.55
C GLU A 57 -15.36 -5.89 8.71
N ARG A 58 -14.95 -4.82 8.02
CA ARG A 58 -15.64 -3.52 8.01
C ARG A 58 -16.73 -3.40 6.94
N GLY A 59 -17.00 -4.47 6.19
CA GLY A 59 -17.99 -4.48 5.11
C GLY A 59 -17.58 -3.65 3.90
N VAL A 60 -16.30 -3.31 3.75
CA VAL A 60 -15.82 -2.52 2.60
C VAL A 60 -15.77 -3.41 1.37
N VAL A 61 -16.55 -3.08 0.32
CA VAL A 61 -16.58 -3.82 -0.94
C VAL A 61 -15.46 -3.36 -1.87
N GLU A 62 -15.30 -2.05 -1.99
CA GLU A 62 -14.28 -1.41 -2.83
C GLU A 62 -13.44 -0.41 -2.04
N VAL A 63 -12.21 -0.20 -2.50
CA VAL A 63 -11.26 0.72 -1.89
C VAL A 63 -10.35 1.29 -2.97
N GLY A 64 -10.01 2.57 -2.88
CA GLY A 64 -9.08 3.21 -3.80
C GLY A 64 -7.70 2.55 -3.78
N ASN A 65 -7.08 2.41 -4.96
CA ASN A 65 -5.76 1.80 -5.09
C ASN A 65 -4.71 2.56 -4.26
N VAL A 66 -4.72 3.88 -4.32
CA VAL A 66 -3.77 4.77 -3.61
C VAL A 66 -3.82 4.53 -2.10
N TYR A 67 -5.03 4.54 -1.52
CA TYR A 67 -5.24 4.25 -0.10
C TYR A 67 -4.74 2.86 0.26
N PHE A 68 -5.12 1.85 -0.54
CA PHE A 68 -4.78 0.47 -0.26
C PHE A 68 -3.26 0.30 -0.17
N GLU A 69 -2.55 0.73 -1.20
CA GLU A 69 -1.10 0.60 -1.28
C GLU A 69 -0.39 1.37 -0.16
N TYR A 70 -0.84 2.59 0.14
CA TYR A 70 -0.31 3.39 1.24
C TYR A 70 -0.45 2.68 2.59
N HIS A 71 -1.62 2.11 2.85
CA HIS A 71 -1.89 1.43 4.11
C HIS A 71 -1.14 0.11 4.24
N VAL A 72 -0.95 -0.63 3.15
CA VAL A 72 -0.08 -1.82 3.16
C VAL A 72 1.35 -1.42 3.54
N ASP A 73 1.91 -0.39 2.92
CA ASP A 73 3.27 0.08 3.24
C ASP A 73 3.38 0.57 4.69
N ARG A 74 2.41 1.33 5.17
CA ARG A 74 2.37 1.83 6.56
C ARG A 74 2.32 0.68 7.57
N ILE A 75 1.52 -0.33 7.30
CA ILE A 75 1.43 -1.51 8.16
C ILE A 75 2.74 -2.31 8.12
N ALA A 76 3.30 -2.53 6.93
CA ALA A 76 4.55 -3.25 6.74
C ALA A 76 5.68 -2.57 7.52
N TRP A 77 5.77 -1.25 7.44
CA TRP A 77 6.74 -0.44 8.21
C TRP A 77 6.61 -0.67 9.72
N LYS A 78 5.38 -0.57 10.26
CA LYS A 78 5.12 -0.81 11.69
C LYS A 78 5.47 -2.23 12.12
N ASN A 79 5.16 -3.23 11.29
CA ASN A 79 5.48 -4.62 11.60
C ASN A 79 6.98 -4.89 11.57
N LEU A 80 7.69 -4.34 10.58
CA LEU A 80 9.12 -4.49 10.39
C LEU A 80 9.90 -4.02 11.62
N PHE A 81 9.51 -2.87 12.19
CA PHE A 81 10.17 -2.28 13.35
C PHE A 81 9.50 -2.58 14.70
N ARG A 82 8.46 -3.42 14.73
CA ARG A 82 7.67 -3.71 15.95
C ARG A 82 8.52 -4.13 17.15
N ARG A 83 9.64 -4.84 16.92
CA ARG A 83 10.54 -5.31 17.99
C ARG A 83 11.28 -4.17 18.70
N LEU A 84 11.46 -3.03 18.04
CA LEU A 84 12.16 -1.87 18.59
C LEU A 84 11.30 -1.04 19.56
N ARG A 85 9.98 -1.27 19.59
CA ARG A 85 9.02 -0.55 20.45
C ARG A 85 9.21 0.97 20.34
N ASP A 86 9.61 1.64 21.42
CA ASP A 86 9.78 3.09 21.49
C ASP A 86 10.96 3.60 20.65
N GLN A 87 11.87 2.71 20.24
CA GLN A 87 12.98 3.02 19.35
C GLN A 87 12.63 2.79 17.86
N ALA A 88 11.40 2.38 17.55
CA ALA A 88 10.99 2.16 16.17
C ALA A 88 10.95 3.50 15.41
N PRO A 89 11.55 3.57 14.20
CA PRO A 89 11.48 4.78 13.41
C PRO A 89 10.00 5.10 13.07
N PRO A 90 9.58 6.37 13.21
CA PRO A 90 8.22 6.76 12.92
C PRO A 90 7.90 6.52 11.44
N TRP A 91 6.60 6.39 11.14
CA TRP A 91 6.15 6.37 9.77
C TRP A 91 6.48 7.72 9.09
N PRO A 92 7.23 7.76 7.98
CA PRO A 92 7.74 9.02 7.43
C PRO A 92 6.66 9.94 6.85
N PHE A 93 5.48 9.41 6.52
CA PHE A 93 4.42 10.13 5.80
C PHE A 93 3.19 10.43 6.67
N GLU A 94 3.38 10.62 7.97
CA GLU A 94 2.29 10.97 8.88
C GLU A 94 1.58 12.25 8.43
N GLY A 95 0.25 12.30 8.56
CA GLY A 95 -0.57 13.42 8.08
C GLY A 95 -0.78 13.49 6.56
N LYS A 96 -0.17 12.60 5.77
CA LYS A 96 -0.32 12.51 4.30
C LYS A 96 -1.08 11.26 3.86
N SER A 97 -2.08 10.84 4.64
CA SER A 97 -2.87 9.64 4.32
C SER A 97 -3.84 9.94 3.17
N PRO A 98 -3.86 9.15 2.09
CA PRO A 98 -4.91 9.23 1.09
C PRO A 98 -6.29 8.92 1.71
N GLU A 99 -7.35 9.41 1.06
CA GLU A 99 -8.74 9.09 1.42
C GLU A 99 -9.09 7.68 0.92
N ARG A 100 -9.95 6.96 1.65
CA ARG A 100 -10.25 5.55 1.37
C ARG A 100 -10.98 5.34 0.05
N ASP A 101 -11.82 6.29 -0.29
CA ASP A 101 -12.67 6.40 -1.49
C ASP A 101 -12.01 7.23 -2.60
N ASP A 102 -10.72 7.57 -2.47
CA ASP A 102 -9.94 8.15 -3.54
C ASP A 102 -9.72 7.12 -4.67
N MET A 103 -10.60 7.17 -5.66
CA MET A 103 -10.55 6.33 -6.86
C MET A 103 -9.74 6.97 -8.01
N SER A 104 -8.87 7.95 -7.73
CA SER A 104 -8.05 8.62 -8.76
C SER A 104 -7.11 7.70 -9.54
N GLU A 105 -6.69 6.58 -8.93
CA GLU A 105 -5.95 5.49 -9.58
C GLU A 105 -6.78 4.19 -9.63
N ASP A 106 -8.08 4.32 -9.81
CA ASP A 106 -9.06 3.23 -9.82
C ASP A 106 -9.20 2.48 -8.47
N VAL A 107 -10.11 1.51 -8.47
CA VAL A 107 -10.30 0.55 -7.38
C VAL A 107 -9.06 -0.35 -7.27
N SER A 108 -8.63 -0.66 -6.04
CA SER A 108 -7.50 -1.54 -5.78
C SER A 108 -7.66 -2.91 -6.45
N PRO A 109 -6.84 -3.24 -7.46
CA PRO A 109 -6.92 -4.53 -8.13
C PRO A 109 -6.52 -5.67 -7.20
N SER A 110 -5.61 -5.42 -6.25
CA SER A 110 -5.17 -6.42 -5.27
C SER A 110 -6.31 -6.77 -4.30
N TYR A 111 -7.05 -5.78 -3.78
CA TYR A 111 -8.19 -6.07 -2.91
C TYR A 111 -9.34 -6.74 -3.69
N LYS A 112 -9.63 -6.27 -4.91
CA LYS A 112 -10.62 -6.90 -5.78
C LYS A 112 -10.30 -8.37 -6.03
N GLN A 113 -9.07 -8.69 -6.40
CA GLN A 113 -8.63 -10.07 -6.63
C GLN A 113 -8.69 -10.91 -5.34
N TRP A 114 -8.33 -10.34 -4.20
CA TRP A 114 -8.42 -11.03 -2.90
C TRP A 114 -9.86 -11.48 -2.59
N ARG A 115 -10.85 -10.62 -2.89
CA ARG A 115 -12.28 -10.91 -2.72
C ARG A 115 -12.75 -12.00 -3.68
N ILE A 116 -12.39 -11.91 -4.96
CA ILE A 116 -12.70 -12.92 -5.99
C ILE A 116 -12.19 -14.31 -5.54
N ASN A 117 -10.94 -14.39 -5.08
CA ASN A 117 -10.33 -15.64 -4.62
C ASN A 117 -11.04 -16.26 -3.41
N ARG A 118 -11.94 -15.53 -2.74
CA ARG A 118 -12.74 -15.96 -1.58
C ARG A 118 -14.23 -16.07 -1.88
N ASN A 119 -14.64 -15.94 -3.14
CA ASN A 119 -16.05 -15.91 -3.54
C ASN A 119 -16.85 -14.81 -2.82
N LEU A 120 -16.20 -13.68 -2.51
CA LEU A 120 -16.86 -12.52 -1.92
C LEU A 120 -17.41 -11.60 -3.03
N PRO A 121 -18.52 -10.87 -2.79
CA PRO A 121 -19.08 -9.94 -3.77
C PRO A 121 -18.08 -8.87 -4.18
N VAL A 122 -17.99 -8.57 -5.47
CA VAL A 122 -17.26 -7.43 -6.03
C VAL A 122 -18.21 -6.65 -6.93
N ASP A 123 -18.06 -5.33 -6.99
CA ASP A 123 -18.80 -4.55 -7.97
C ASP A 123 -18.13 -4.79 -9.34
N THR A 124 -18.78 -5.61 -10.16
CA THR A 124 -18.49 -5.69 -11.59
C THR A 124 -19.07 -4.44 -12.24
N PRO A 125 -18.33 -3.76 -13.14
CA PRO A 125 -18.97 -2.83 -14.06
C PRO A 125 -20.08 -3.61 -14.76
N GLN A 126 -21.33 -3.19 -14.58
CA GLN A 126 -22.38 -3.58 -15.51
C GLN A 126 -21.88 -3.09 -16.87
N GLU A 127 -21.44 -4.00 -17.73
CA GLU A 127 -21.48 -3.74 -19.16
C GLU A 127 -22.93 -3.35 -19.42
N GLU A 128 -23.18 -2.07 -19.67
CA GLU A 128 -24.41 -1.63 -20.29
C GLU A 128 -24.55 -2.49 -21.54
N ALA A 129 -25.45 -3.46 -21.47
CA ALA A 129 -25.93 -4.17 -22.63
C ALA A 129 -26.51 -3.08 -23.53
N THR A 130 -25.71 -2.60 -24.48
CA THR A 130 -26.20 -1.85 -25.62
C THR A 130 -27.09 -2.82 -26.37
N ASP A 131 -28.35 -2.83 -26.00
CA ASP A 131 -29.44 -3.47 -26.72
C ASP A 131 -29.47 -2.79 -28.11
N PRO A 132 -29.08 -3.48 -29.21
CA PRO A 132 -29.25 -2.90 -30.52
C PRO A 132 -30.73 -3.02 -30.86
N THR A 133 -31.50 -2.01 -30.45
CA THR A 133 -32.90 -1.90 -30.83
C THR A 133 -33.00 -1.52 -32.31
N ASN A 134 -33.35 -2.52 -33.11
CA ASN A 134 -34.14 -2.50 -34.36
C ASN A 134 -33.78 -1.52 -35.48
#